data_AF-A0A514LID1-F1
#
_entry.id   AF-A0A514LID1-F1
#
_cell.length_a   1.000
_cell.length_b   1.000
_cell.length_c   1.000
_cell.angle_alpha   90.00
_cell.angle_beta   90.00
_cell.angle_gamma   90.00
#
_symmetry.space_group_name_H-M   'P 1'
#
loop_
_entity.id
_entity.type
_entity.pdbx_description
1 polymer ?
#
loop_
_entity_poly.entity_id
_entity_poly.type
_entity_poly.pdbx_seq_one_letter_code
_entity_poly.pdbx_strand_id
1 'polypeptide(L)'
;MIKIDLEVKNLIQDAGYTLDSVPKDGERIFLREQSNLSNGGDSLDVTDELTPEMRQIAIDATRAVPGLAQSGVDLLVDQDKSNSGTVIEINSRPGLGGHLFPVEGEPRDFAKAFIDYYFPETKDIERSNLYFNFNKVLVPLKSKTANSVEVTAPPLGKLYGKRYIVSGKVQGVGYRKWIKYRALRRSLHGYAKNLKNGSVEVVVAGAKERAVNNFKDLCLEGPAKAEVEQITEEEWDKPIKMGFYMKSSHTKKKVKNVHKEYDRVLKEYNKIKNSKAWRATYPVRATLDVIKRIIKR
;
A
#
# COMPACT_ATOMS: atom_id res chain seq x y z
N MET A 1 2.42 11.03 13.02
CA MET A 1 2.84 12.32 13.60
C MET A 1 1.67 12.86 14.40
N ILE A 2 1.88 13.11 15.68
CA ILE A 2 0.89 13.68 16.60
C ILE A 2 0.61 15.12 16.13
N LYS A 3 -0.66 15.45 15.90
CA LYS A 3 -1.05 16.82 15.56
C LYS A 3 -1.28 17.58 16.85
N ILE A 4 -0.69 18.77 16.94
CA ILE A 4 -0.92 19.70 18.06
C ILE A 4 -2.27 20.38 17.83
N ASP A 5 -3.28 19.97 18.60
CA ASP A 5 -4.60 20.56 18.65
C ASP A 5 -4.92 21.07 20.07
N LEU A 6 -6.18 21.46 20.31
CA LEU A 6 -6.58 22.02 21.59
C LEU A 6 -6.49 20.98 22.74
N GLU A 7 -6.82 19.72 22.47
CA GLU A 7 -6.74 18.64 23.46
C GLU A 7 -5.29 18.44 23.93
N VAL A 8 -4.37 18.30 22.96
CA VAL A 8 -2.93 18.14 23.27
C VAL A 8 -2.41 19.33 24.08
N LYS A 9 -2.80 20.55 23.73
CA LYS A 9 -2.39 21.76 24.47
C LYS A 9 -2.92 21.77 25.90
N ASN A 10 -4.19 21.40 26.08
CA ASN A 10 -4.81 21.37 27.40
C ASN A 10 -4.14 20.32 28.29
N LEU A 11 -3.94 19.10 27.80
CA LEU A 11 -3.30 18.03 28.60
C LEU A 11 -1.85 18.34 28.97
N ILE A 12 -1.09 18.96 28.05
CA ILE A 12 0.27 19.45 28.36
C ILE A 12 0.22 20.51 29.47
N GLN A 13 -0.73 21.46 29.38
CA GLN A 13 -0.89 22.52 30.36
C GLN A 13 -1.32 21.98 31.73
N ASP A 14 -2.26 21.03 31.75
CA ASP A 14 -2.76 20.38 32.96
C ASP A 14 -1.66 19.55 33.65
N ALA A 15 -0.73 18.98 32.88
CA ALA A 15 0.47 18.34 33.40
C ALA A 15 1.53 19.33 33.92
N GLY A 16 1.30 20.64 33.83
CA GLY A 16 2.22 21.69 34.28
C GLY A 16 3.31 22.05 33.27
N TYR A 17 3.15 21.64 32.01
CA TYR A 17 4.12 21.84 30.94
C TYR A 17 3.65 22.86 29.89
N THR A 18 4.59 23.31 29.06
CA THR A 18 4.31 24.05 27.82
C THR A 18 4.92 23.30 26.63
N LEU A 19 4.57 23.70 25.40
CA LEU A 19 5.15 23.09 24.19
C LEU A 19 6.67 23.28 24.09
N ASP A 20 7.22 24.29 24.77
CA ASP A 20 8.66 24.58 24.81
C ASP A 20 9.36 23.91 26.01
N SER A 21 8.59 23.26 26.88
CA SER A 21 9.15 22.61 28.07
C SER A 21 9.83 21.29 27.71
N VAL A 22 10.90 20.97 28.43
CA VAL A 22 11.58 19.67 28.32
C VAL A 22 11.24 18.85 29.56
N PRO A 23 10.53 17.70 29.42
CA PRO A 23 10.23 16.81 30.54
C PRO A 23 11.51 16.27 31.18
N LYS A 24 11.45 15.90 32.46
CA LYS A 24 12.58 15.22 33.10
C LYS A 24 12.79 13.84 32.47
N ASP A 25 14.00 13.32 32.60
CA ASP A 25 14.31 11.98 32.14
C ASP A 25 13.37 10.94 32.81
N GLY A 26 12.79 10.05 31.99
CA GLY A 26 11.81 9.06 32.41
C GLY A 26 10.37 9.57 32.64
N GLU A 27 10.11 10.88 32.54
CA GLU A 27 8.77 11.43 32.77
C GLU A 27 7.87 11.30 31.53
N ARG A 28 6.67 10.74 31.71
CA ARG A 28 5.69 10.54 30.62
C ARG A 28 4.59 11.60 30.72
N ILE A 29 4.37 12.33 29.61
CA ILE A 29 3.26 13.27 29.47
C ILE A 29 2.24 12.65 28.50
N PHE A 30 1.02 12.42 28.97
CA PHE A 30 -0.06 11.94 28.14
C PHE A 30 -0.62 13.07 27.29
N LEU A 31 -0.59 12.90 25.98
CA LEU A 31 -0.98 13.96 25.03
C LEU A 31 -2.44 13.86 24.58
N ARG A 32 -3.10 12.73 24.85
CA ARG A 32 -4.51 12.46 24.55
C ARG A 32 -5.08 11.49 25.59
N GLU A 33 -6.39 11.58 25.83
CA GLU A 33 -7.09 10.64 26.73
C GLU A 33 -7.36 9.30 26.04
N GLN A 34 -7.57 9.31 24.73
CA GLN A 34 -7.92 8.13 23.95
C GLN A 34 -6.70 7.47 23.29
N SER A 35 -6.51 6.18 23.56
CA SER A 35 -5.46 5.33 22.97
C SER A 35 -5.82 4.88 21.55
N ASN A 36 -5.94 5.82 20.62
CA ASN A 36 -6.24 5.53 19.23
C ASN A 36 -4.96 5.58 18.37
N LEU A 37 -4.57 4.44 17.80
CA LEU A 37 -3.40 4.33 16.91
C LEU A 37 -3.47 5.33 15.74
N SER A 38 -4.67 5.58 15.21
CA SER A 38 -4.92 6.54 14.13
C SER A 38 -4.61 8.00 14.49
N ASN A 39 -4.66 8.34 15.78
CA ASN A 39 -4.37 9.66 16.33
C ASN A 39 -2.97 9.76 16.95
N GLY A 40 -2.15 8.71 16.79
CA GLY A 40 -0.79 8.66 17.29
C GLY A 40 -0.66 8.05 18.69
N GLY A 41 -1.62 7.23 19.13
CA GLY A 41 -1.43 6.36 20.29
C GLY A 41 -0.39 5.28 19.99
N ASP A 42 0.26 4.78 21.04
CA ASP A 42 1.29 3.76 20.93
C ASP A 42 0.67 2.35 20.93
N SER A 43 1.11 1.49 20.02
CA SER A 43 0.73 0.08 20.00
C SER A 43 1.77 -0.76 20.75
N LEU A 44 1.34 -1.49 21.76
CA LEU A 44 2.14 -2.43 22.54
C LEU A 44 1.72 -3.86 22.20
N ASP A 45 2.66 -4.74 21.89
CA ASP A 45 2.39 -6.19 21.80
C ASP A 45 2.36 -6.81 23.20
N VAL A 46 1.20 -7.35 23.60
CA VAL A 46 1.00 -8.05 24.87
C VAL A 46 0.61 -9.52 24.67
N THR A 47 0.85 -10.06 23.47
CA THR A 47 0.36 -11.39 23.06
C THR A 47 0.73 -12.49 24.07
N ASP A 48 1.95 -12.47 24.60
CA ASP A 48 2.45 -13.49 25.54
C ASP A 48 1.97 -13.28 26.98
N GLU A 49 1.47 -12.09 27.32
CA GLU A 49 0.91 -11.75 28.63
C GLU A 49 -0.57 -12.18 28.77
N LEU A 50 -1.27 -12.37 27.65
CA LEU A 50 -2.67 -12.80 27.66
C LEU A 50 -2.83 -14.21 28.23
N THR A 51 -3.76 -14.36 29.17
CA THR A 51 -4.12 -15.68 29.72
C THR A 51 -4.81 -16.55 28.66
N PRO A 52 -4.73 -17.89 28.78
CA PRO A 52 -5.47 -18.80 27.90
C PRO A 52 -6.97 -18.49 27.82
N GLU A 53 -7.59 -18.11 28.94
CA GLU A 53 -9.01 -17.77 29.03
C GLU A 53 -9.34 -16.50 28.25
N MET A 54 -8.52 -15.44 28.38
CA MET A 54 -8.68 -14.21 27.58
C MET A 54 -8.61 -14.49 26.07
N ARG A 55 -7.64 -15.31 25.65
CA ARG A 55 -7.50 -15.72 24.24
C ARG A 55 -8.72 -16.51 23.78
N GLN A 56 -9.24 -17.40 24.64
CA GLN A 56 -10.39 -18.24 24.31
C GLN A 56 -11.66 -17.40 24.09
N ILE A 57 -11.87 -16.33 24.87
CA ILE A 57 -12.99 -15.40 24.67
C ILE A 57 -12.96 -14.79 23.27
N ALA A 58 -11.79 -14.32 22.79
CA ALA A 58 -11.65 -13.77 21.44
C ALA A 58 -11.92 -14.82 20.33
N ILE A 59 -11.46 -16.06 20.55
CA ILE A 59 -11.69 -17.18 19.63
C ILE A 59 -13.19 -17.49 19.55
N ASP A 60 -13.86 -17.59 20.70
CA ASP A 60 -15.29 -17.92 20.78
C ASP A 60 -16.16 -16.81 20.22
N ALA A 61 -15.79 -15.54 20.45
CA ALA A 61 -16.44 -14.38 19.84
C ALA A 61 -16.41 -14.46 18.30
N THR A 62 -15.25 -14.80 17.73
CA THR A 62 -15.13 -14.97 16.26
C THR A 62 -16.01 -16.14 15.78
N ARG A 63 -15.96 -17.29 16.47
CA ARG A 63 -16.74 -18.49 16.12
C ARG A 63 -18.24 -18.31 16.24
N ALA A 64 -18.69 -17.43 17.13
CA ALA A 64 -20.10 -17.11 17.30
C ALA A 64 -20.71 -16.44 16.06
N VAL A 65 -19.89 -15.93 15.13
CA VAL A 65 -20.35 -15.36 13.85
C VAL A 65 -20.16 -16.38 12.71
N PRO A 66 -21.24 -17.03 12.23
CA PRO A 66 -21.11 -18.06 11.20
C PRO A 66 -20.46 -17.55 9.91
N GLY A 67 -19.48 -18.28 9.41
CA GLY A 67 -18.75 -17.95 8.18
C GLY A 67 -17.66 -16.89 8.34
N LEU A 68 -17.44 -16.36 9.55
CA LEU A 68 -16.36 -15.42 9.82
C LEU A 68 -15.05 -16.18 10.07
N ALA A 69 -14.27 -16.37 9.01
CA ALA A 69 -13.01 -17.13 9.08
C ALA A 69 -11.91 -16.43 9.88
N GLN A 70 -11.95 -15.09 9.94
CA GLN A 70 -11.00 -14.25 10.67
C GLN A 70 -11.70 -13.00 11.19
N SER A 71 -11.24 -12.48 12.32
CA SER A 71 -11.69 -11.19 12.84
C SER A 71 -10.62 -10.54 13.73
N GLY A 72 -10.74 -9.24 13.96
CA GLY A 72 -10.13 -8.57 15.11
C GLY A 72 -11.19 -8.42 16.18
N VAL A 73 -10.90 -8.84 17.40
CA VAL A 73 -11.84 -8.73 18.53
C VAL A 73 -11.30 -7.73 19.52
N ASP A 74 -12.07 -6.68 19.76
CA ASP A 74 -11.74 -5.67 20.76
C ASP A 74 -12.35 -6.09 22.10
N LEU A 75 -11.48 -6.33 23.07
CA LEU A 75 -11.85 -6.80 24.41
C LEU A 75 -11.58 -5.72 25.45
N LEU A 76 -12.52 -5.56 26.39
CA LEU A 76 -12.24 -4.94 27.68
C LEU A 76 -11.82 -6.03 28.66
N VAL A 77 -10.59 -5.95 29.17
CA VAL A 77 -10.03 -6.93 30.09
C VAL A 77 -9.72 -6.28 31.43
N ASP A 78 -9.90 -7.05 32.51
CA ASP A 78 -9.43 -6.74 33.85
C ASP A 78 -8.12 -7.52 34.04
N GLN A 79 -6.99 -6.81 34.12
CA GLN A 79 -5.66 -7.42 34.14
C GLN A 79 -5.41 -8.25 35.40
N ASP A 80 -6.13 -7.97 36.50
CA ASP A 80 -5.97 -8.68 37.76
C ASP A 80 -6.73 -10.02 37.80
N LYS A 81 -7.53 -10.31 36.77
CA LYS A 81 -8.38 -11.51 36.70
C LYS A 81 -8.05 -12.35 35.49
N SER A 82 -7.71 -13.62 35.72
CA SER A 82 -7.38 -14.56 34.64
C SER A 82 -8.54 -14.82 33.67
N ASN A 83 -9.78 -14.81 34.15
CA ASN A 83 -10.99 -15.03 33.35
C ASN A 83 -11.79 -13.73 33.15
N SER A 84 -11.16 -12.71 32.57
CA SER A 84 -11.81 -11.44 32.25
C SER A 84 -11.72 -11.13 30.78
N GLY A 85 -12.82 -10.67 30.19
CA GLY A 85 -12.88 -10.31 28.78
C GLY A 85 -14.31 -10.04 28.37
N THR A 86 -14.66 -8.76 28.20
CA THR A 86 -15.94 -8.35 27.62
C THR A 86 -15.72 -7.95 26.17
N VAL A 87 -16.39 -8.60 25.23
CA VAL A 87 -16.32 -8.26 23.81
C VAL A 87 -17.02 -6.92 23.56
N ILE A 88 -16.27 -5.95 23.06
CA ILE A 88 -16.80 -4.64 22.67
C ILE A 88 -17.19 -4.65 21.20
N GLU A 89 -16.29 -5.11 20.32
CA GLU A 89 -16.46 -5.10 18.88
C GLU A 89 -15.81 -6.33 18.23
N ILE A 90 -16.40 -6.78 17.11
CA ILE A 90 -15.85 -7.82 16.23
C ILE A 90 -15.69 -7.24 14.83
N ASN A 91 -14.45 -7.03 14.42
CA ASN A 91 -14.06 -6.43 13.16
C ASN A 91 -13.72 -7.50 12.11
N SER A 92 -14.55 -7.63 11.06
CA SER A 92 -14.31 -8.59 9.96
C SER A 92 -13.08 -8.28 9.08
N ARG A 93 -12.51 -7.07 9.22
CA ARG A 93 -11.28 -6.64 8.54
C ARG A 93 -10.33 -6.04 9.57
N PRO A 94 -9.61 -6.86 10.35
CA PRO A 94 -8.70 -6.35 11.36
C PRO A 94 -7.59 -5.49 10.75
N GLY A 95 -7.18 -4.47 11.48
CA GLY A 95 -6.02 -3.66 11.14
C GLY A 95 -4.72 -4.44 11.35
N LEU A 96 -3.87 -4.52 10.33
CA LEU A 96 -2.60 -5.26 10.42
C LEU A 96 -1.45 -4.47 11.08
N GLY A 97 -1.51 -3.15 11.01
CA GLY A 97 -0.36 -2.28 11.27
C GLY A 97 0.24 -2.42 12.67
N GLY A 98 -0.58 -2.25 13.72
CA GLY A 98 -0.09 -2.22 15.10
C GLY A 98 0.47 -3.55 15.61
N HIS A 99 0.08 -4.66 14.99
CA HIS A 99 0.56 -6.01 15.33
C HIS A 99 1.84 -6.38 14.55
N LEU A 100 1.95 -5.93 13.29
CA LEU A 100 3.16 -6.15 12.48
C LEU A 100 4.30 -5.20 12.85
N PHE A 101 3.98 -4.01 13.34
CA PHE A 101 4.94 -2.96 13.65
C PHE A 101 4.56 -2.26 14.96
N PRO A 102 4.60 -2.97 16.10
CA PRO A 102 4.32 -2.35 17.39
C PRO A 102 5.39 -1.28 17.71
N VAL A 103 5.02 -0.32 18.56
CA VAL A 103 5.96 0.69 19.10
C VAL A 103 6.85 0.04 20.15
N GLU A 104 6.26 -0.84 20.97
CA GLU A 104 6.95 -1.64 21.98
C GLU A 104 6.48 -3.11 21.91
N GLY A 105 7.37 -4.06 22.19
CA GLY A 105 7.09 -5.50 22.15
C GLY A 105 7.46 -6.17 20.82
N GLU A 106 7.04 -7.42 20.65
CA GLU A 106 7.47 -8.28 19.55
C GLU A 106 6.54 -8.17 18.31
N PRO A 107 7.08 -7.91 17.11
CA PRO A 107 6.30 -7.97 15.88
C PRO A 107 5.68 -9.35 15.63
N ARG A 108 4.37 -9.40 15.36
CA ARG A 108 3.65 -10.64 15.06
C ARG A 108 3.31 -10.70 13.57
N ASP A 109 3.86 -11.66 12.83
CA ASP A 109 3.53 -11.89 11.41
C ASP A 109 2.27 -12.77 11.23
N PHE A 110 1.13 -12.25 11.69
CA PHE A 110 -0.16 -12.90 11.45
C PHE A 110 -0.68 -12.68 10.02
N ALA A 111 -0.09 -11.75 9.25
CA ALA A 111 -0.38 -11.62 7.82
C ALA A 111 0.00 -12.90 7.06
N LYS A 112 1.15 -13.50 7.40
CA LYS A 112 1.52 -14.84 6.93
C LYS A 112 0.45 -15.87 7.32
N ALA A 113 -0.02 -15.87 8.57
CA ALA A 113 -1.05 -16.82 9.02
C ALA A 113 -2.37 -16.70 8.22
N PHE A 114 -2.81 -15.49 7.87
CA PHE A 114 -3.98 -15.31 7.01
C PHE A 114 -3.76 -15.88 5.61
N ILE A 115 -2.63 -15.59 4.98
CA ILE A 115 -2.31 -16.14 3.65
C ILE A 115 -2.25 -17.67 3.71
N ASP A 116 -1.58 -18.22 4.72
CA ASP A 116 -1.44 -19.65 4.95
C ASP A 116 -2.79 -20.35 5.23
N TYR A 117 -3.75 -19.65 5.84
CA TYR A 117 -5.10 -20.16 6.07
C TYR A 117 -5.92 -20.21 4.78
N TYR A 118 -5.88 -19.14 3.97
CA TYR A 118 -6.65 -19.07 2.72
C TYR A 118 -6.01 -19.85 1.56
N PHE A 119 -4.69 -20.03 1.58
CA PHE A 119 -3.91 -20.70 0.53
C PHE A 119 -2.96 -21.73 1.15
N PRO A 120 -3.48 -22.78 1.82
CA PRO A 120 -2.68 -23.76 2.54
C PRO A 120 -1.66 -24.48 1.66
N GLU A 121 -1.93 -24.61 0.36
CA GLU A 121 -1.02 -25.15 -0.63
C GLU A 121 0.27 -24.33 -0.82
N THR A 122 0.32 -23.09 -0.30
CA THR A 122 1.45 -22.17 -0.49
C THR A 122 2.42 -22.08 0.70
N LYS A 123 2.17 -22.79 1.81
CA LYS A 123 2.94 -22.65 3.07
C LYS A 123 4.43 -22.96 2.90
N ASP A 124 4.75 -24.05 2.19
CA ASP A 124 6.11 -24.60 2.08
C ASP A 124 6.70 -24.44 0.68
N ILE A 125 6.12 -23.54 -0.13
CA ILE A 125 6.62 -23.26 -1.48
C ILE A 125 7.66 -22.15 -1.42
N GLU A 126 8.82 -22.37 -2.04
CA GLU A 126 9.83 -21.33 -2.25
C GLU A 126 9.24 -20.16 -3.04
N ARG A 127 9.11 -19.01 -2.37
CA ARG A 127 8.44 -17.84 -2.94
C ARG A 127 9.35 -17.12 -3.91
N SER A 128 8.79 -16.77 -5.06
CA SER A 128 9.43 -15.91 -6.03
C SER A 128 9.36 -14.44 -5.56
N ASN A 129 10.45 -13.69 -5.73
CA ASN A 129 10.44 -12.23 -5.57
C ASN A 129 9.66 -11.51 -6.69
N LEU A 130 9.02 -12.25 -7.61
CA LEU A 130 8.15 -11.68 -8.63
C LEU A 130 6.72 -11.50 -8.14
N TYR A 131 6.13 -10.36 -8.46
CA TYR A 131 4.72 -10.08 -8.18
C TYR A 131 4.00 -9.53 -9.41
N PHE A 132 2.71 -9.83 -9.58
CA PHE A 132 1.93 -9.28 -10.68
C PHE A 132 1.32 -7.92 -10.30
N ASN A 133 0.84 -7.18 -11.32
CA ASN A 133 0.20 -5.89 -11.09
C ASN A 133 -1.23 -6.07 -10.57
N PHE A 134 -1.40 -6.22 -9.26
CA PHE A 134 -2.70 -6.37 -8.61
C PHE A 134 -3.72 -5.34 -9.09
N ASN A 135 -3.36 -4.07 -9.20
CA ASN A 135 -4.30 -3.03 -9.65
C ASN A 135 -4.83 -3.28 -11.06
N LYS A 136 -4.01 -3.79 -11.98
CA LYS A 136 -4.49 -4.13 -13.33
C LYS A 136 -5.39 -5.37 -13.34
N VAL A 137 -5.08 -6.34 -12.49
CA VAL A 137 -5.87 -7.58 -12.34
C VAL A 137 -7.22 -7.29 -11.70
N LEU A 138 -7.27 -6.36 -10.73
CA LEU A 138 -8.49 -6.02 -10.01
C LEU A 138 -9.46 -5.14 -10.80
N VAL A 139 -8.99 -4.37 -11.79
CA VAL A 139 -9.85 -3.44 -12.53
C VAL A 139 -11.03 -4.18 -13.19
N PRO A 140 -10.84 -5.23 -14.01
CA PRO A 140 -11.95 -5.95 -14.64
C PRO A 140 -12.95 -6.55 -13.65
N LEU A 141 -12.45 -7.04 -12.51
CA LEU A 141 -13.29 -7.62 -11.44
C LEU A 141 -14.13 -6.55 -10.75
N LYS A 142 -13.51 -5.41 -10.40
CA LYS A 142 -14.19 -4.29 -9.74
C LYS A 142 -15.20 -3.60 -10.66
N SER A 143 -14.90 -3.49 -11.95
CA SER A 143 -15.82 -2.95 -12.96
C SER A 143 -16.88 -3.96 -13.40
N LYS A 144 -16.83 -5.20 -12.90
CA LYS A 144 -17.72 -6.31 -13.30
C LYS A 144 -17.73 -6.57 -14.81
N THR A 145 -16.64 -6.22 -15.50
CA THR A 145 -16.48 -6.51 -16.93
C THR A 145 -15.95 -7.92 -17.17
N ALA A 146 -15.42 -8.56 -16.11
CA ALA A 146 -15.03 -9.96 -16.11
C ALA A 146 -15.35 -10.57 -14.73
N ASN A 147 -15.73 -11.84 -14.72
CA ASN A 147 -15.97 -12.61 -13.48
C ASN A 147 -14.67 -13.24 -12.94
N SER A 148 -13.68 -13.45 -13.80
CA SER A 148 -12.37 -14.00 -13.46
C SER A 148 -11.28 -13.31 -14.28
N VAL A 149 -10.06 -13.30 -13.75
CA VAL A 149 -8.86 -12.83 -14.44
C VAL A 149 -7.76 -13.84 -14.20
N GLU A 150 -7.24 -14.42 -15.29
CA GLU A 150 -6.11 -15.35 -15.23
C GLU A 150 -4.79 -14.56 -15.16
N VAL A 151 -3.89 -15.00 -14.29
CA VAL A 151 -2.55 -14.41 -14.13
C VAL A 151 -1.50 -15.45 -14.47
N THR A 152 -0.44 -15.02 -15.14
CA THR A 152 0.71 -15.89 -15.41
C THR A 152 1.38 -16.26 -14.10
N ALA A 153 1.59 -17.56 -13.88
CA ALA A 153 2.36 -18.04 -12.74
C ALA A 153 3.79 -17.45 -12.78
N PRO A 154 4.31 -16.96 -11.65
CA PRO A 154 5.72 -16.59 -11.59
C PRO A 154 6.58 -17.87 -11.76
N PRO A 155 7.76 -17.77 -12.40
CA PRO A 155 8.70 -18.88 -12.38
C PRO A 155 9.04 -19.23 -10.92
N LEU A 156 8.92 -20.52 -10.60
CA LEU A 156 9.29 -21.09 -9.30
C LEU A 156 10.82 -21.24 -9.21
N GLY A 157 11.33 -21.21 -7.98
CA GLY A 157 12.74 -21.35 -7.66
C GLY A 157 13.49 -20.01 -7.53
N LYS A 158 14.80 -20.11 -7.25
CA LYS A 158 15.68 -18.96 -7.05
C LYS A 158 15.67 -18.00 -8.24
N LEU A 159 15.44 -16.72 -7.94
CA LEU A 159 15.61 -15.64 -8.89
C LEU A 159 16.94 -14.95 -8.70
N TYR A 160 17.56 -14.61 -9.81
CA TYR A 160 18.75 -13.77 -9.86
C TYR A 160 18.30 -12.37 -10.25
N GLY A 161 18.67 -11.38 -9.47
CA GLY A 161 18.32 -9.98 -9.71
C GLY A 161 19.56 -9.11 -9.69
N LYS A 162 19.64 -8.18 -10.62
CA LYS A 162 20.72 -7.18 -10.68
C LYS A 162 20.17 -5.78 -10.89
N ARG A 163 20.87 -4.82 -10.30
CA ARG A 163 20.67 -3.39 -10.51
C ARG A 163 21.89 -2.81 -11.19
N TYR A 164 21.64 -2.10 -12.29
CA TYR A 164 22.65 -1.37 -13.04
C TYR A 164 22.35 0.14 -12.98
N ILE A 165 23.36 0.93 -12.63
CA ILE A 165 23.33 2.38 -12.76
C ILE A 165 24.22 2.75 -13.93
N VAL A 166 23.59 3.19 -15.02
CA VAL A 166 24.26 3.50 -16.29
C VAL A 166 24.41 5.02 -16.43
N SER A 167 25.63 5.51 -16.58
CA SER A 167 25.95 6.94 -16.81
C SER A 167 26.45 7.20 -18.24
N GLY A 168 26.56 8.49 -18.57
CA GLY A 168 26.84 8.99 -19.92
C GLY A 168 25.61 9.56 -20.62
N LYS A 169 25.64 9.59 -21.95
CA LYS A 169 24.55 10.11 -22.80
C LYS A 169 23.44 9.06 -22.96
N VAL A 170 22.74 8.76 -21.87
CA VAL A 170 21.74 7.67 -21.80
C VAL A 170 20.29 8.15 -21.64
N GLN A 171 20.06 9.46 -21.50
CA GLN A 171 18.73 10.06 -21.49
C GLN A 171 18.41 10.79 -22.79
N GLY A 172 17.12 10.84 -23.17
CA GLY A 172 16.70 11.45 -24.44
C GLY A 172 17.01 10.61 -25.70
N VAL A 173 17.76 9.53 -25.56
CA VAL A 173 18.25 8.70 -26.69
C VAL A 173 17.45 7.41 -26.92
N GLY A 174 16.31 7.24 -26.24
CA GLY A 174 15.48 6.04 -26.34
C GLY A 174 15.98 4.83 -25.52
N TYR A 175 17.00 5.03 -24.67
CA TYR A 175 17.66 3.97 -23.89
C TYR A 175 16.69 3.06 -23.12
N ARG A 176 15.78 3.63 -22.32
CA ARG A 176 14.78 2.86 -21.55
C ARG A 176 13.87 1.98 -22.42
N LYS A 177 13.50 2.45 -23.63
CA LYS A 177 12.68 1.69 -24.57
C LYS A 177 13.49 0.53 -25.17
N TRP A 178 14.75 0.81 -25.51
CA TRP A 178 15.69 -0.18 -26.03
C TRP A 178 15.93 -1.32 -25.02
N ILE A 179 16.26 -0.97 -23.77
CA ILE A 179 16.47 -1.95 -22.68
C ILE A 179 15.21 -2.77 -22.43
N LYS A 180 14.04 -2.13 -22.37
CA LYS A 180 12.76 -2.83 -22.18
C LYS A 180 12.56 -3.92 -23.23
N TYR A 181 12.79 -3.63 -24.51
CA TYR A 181 12.62 -4.61 -25.58
C TYR A 181 13.60 -5.78 -25.45
N ARG A 182 14.87 -5.49 -25.14
CA ARG A 182 15.91 -6.51 -24.96
C ARG A 182 15.66 -7.42 -23.75
N ALA A 183 15.13 -6.87 -22.65
CA ALA A 183 14.74 -7.62 -21.46
C ALA A 183 13.56 -8.56 -21.74
N LEU A 184 12.49 -8.04 -22.35
CA LEU A 184 11.30 -8.83 -22.67
C LEU A 184 11.60 -10.01 -23.60
N ARG A 185 12.47 -9.83 -24.60
CA ARG A 185 12.91 -10.93 -25.50
C ARG A 185 13.69 -12.04 -24.81
N ARG A 186 14.23 -11.78 -23.62
CA ARG A 186 14.97 -12.75 -22.81
C ARG A 186 14.14 -13.29 -21.65
N SER A 187 12.83 -13.00 -21.64
CA SER A 187 11.92 -13.33 -20.54
C SER A 187 12.41 -12.79 -19.19
N LEU A 188 13.09 -11.63 -19.21
CA LEU A 188 13.54 -10.95 -18.01
C LEU A 188 12.49 -9.94 -17.53
N HIS A 189 12.39 -9.79 -16.22
CA HIS A 189 11.47 -8.90 -15.54
C HIS A 189 12.23 -7.74 -14.92
N GLY A 190 11.55 -6.63 -14.62
CA GLY A 190 12.21 -5.48 -14.01
C GLY A 190 11.72 -4.14 -14.53
N TYR A 191 12.58 -3.13 -14.43
CA TYR A 191 12.26 -1.80 -14.90
C TYR A 191 13.48 -0.97 -15.27
N ALA A 192 13.23 0.08 -16.05
CA ALA A 192 14.20 1.13 -16.29
C ALA A 192 13.64 2.50 -15.86
N LYS A 193 14.44 3.31 -15.17
CA LYS A 193 14.07 4.59 -14.56
C LYS A 193 15.16 5.63 -14.83
N ASN A 194 14.77 6.82 -15.29
CA ASN A 194 15.72 7.93 -15.36
C ASN A 194 15.95 8.50 -13.96
N LEU A 195 17.21 8.75 -13.63
CA LEU A 195 17.63 9.43 -12.42
C LEU A 195 17.82 10.93 -12.69
N LYS A 196 17.80 11.74 -11.61
CA LYS A 196 17.92 13.21 -11.71
C LYS A 196 19.30 13.66 -12.18
N ASN A 197 20.34 12.87 -11.91
CA ASN A 197 21.73 13.14 -12.26
C ASN A 197 22.09 12.80 -13.72
N GLY A 198 21.10 12.49 -14.57
CA GLY A 198 21.35 12.10 -15.96
C GLY A 198 21.56 10.60 -16.18
N SER A 199 21.83 9.81 -15.14
CA SER A 199 21.96 8.35 -15.27
C SER A 199 20.61 7.63 -15.47
N VAL A 200 20.66 6.36 -15.88
CA VAL A 200 19.50 5.47 -15.95
C VAL A 200 19.73 4.29 -15.01
N GLU A 201 18.77 4.06 -14.11
CA GLU A 201 18.69 2.87 -13.28
C GLU A 201 17.94 1.77 -14.04
N VAL A 202 18.54 0.58 -14.13
CA VAL A 202 17.98 -0.61 -14.74
C VAL A 202 18.00 -1.72 -13.70
N VAL A 203 16.83 -2.20 -13.30
CA VAL A 203 16.71 -3.40 -12.47
C VAL A 203 16.19 -4.51 -13.34
N VAL A 204 16.83 -5.68 -13.28
CA VAL A 204 16.46 -6.85 -14.05
C VAL A 204 16.52 -8.09 -13.18
N ALA A 205 15.56 -9.01 -13.34
CA ALA A 205 15.60 -10.32 -12.71
C ALA A 205 15.01 -11.42 -13.60
N GLY A 206 15.44 -12.65 -13.35
CA GLY A 206 14.94 -13.83 -14.00
C GLY A 206 15.46 -15.12 -13.36
N ALA A 207 14.86 -16.25 -13.75
CA ALA A 207 15.23 -17.58 -13.24
C ALA A 207 16.59 -18.07 -13.78
N LYS A 208 17.04 -17.55 -14.93
CA LYS A 208 18.32 -17.93 -15.56
C LYS A 208 19.41 -16.93 -15.20
N GLU A 209 20.30 -17.30 -14.29
CA GLU A 209 21.43 -16.46 -13.84
C GLU A 209 22.26 -15.90 -15.01
N ARG A 210 22.63 -16.77 -15.96
CA ARG A 210 23.41 -16.37 -17.15
C ARG A 210 22.71 -15.28 -17.98
N ALA A 211 21.38 -15.31 -18.07
CA ALA A 211 20.63 -14.29 -18.79
C ALA A 211 20.62 -12.93 -18.07
N VAL A 212 20.68 -12.95 -16.74
CA VAL A 212 20.74 -11.76 -15.88
C VAL A 212 22.15 -11.15 -15.90
N ASN A 213 23.19 -12.00 -15.79
CA ASN A 213 24.60 -11.57 -15.81
C ASN A 213 24.99 -10.97 -17.17
N ASN A 214 24.62 -11.61 -18.27
CA ASN A 214 24.91 -11.10 -19.62
C ASN A 214 24.05 -9.87 -19.99
N PHE A 215 23.14 -9.43 -19.11
CA PHE A 215 22.35 -8.23 -19.36
C PHE A 215 23.18 -6.95 -19.26
N LYS A 216 24.31 -6.99 -18.55
CA LYS A 216 25.27 -5.88 -18.47
C LYS A 216 25.80 -5.48 -19.85
N ASP A 217 26.12 -6.45 -20.70
CA ASP A 217 26.64 -6.20 -22.05
C ASP A 217 25.65 -5.40 -22.90
N LEU A 218 24.35 -5.69 -22.74
CA LEU A 218 23.29 -4.92 -23.39
C LEU A 218 23.21 -3.50 -22.82
N CYS A 219 23.41 -3.35 -21.51
CA CYS A 219 23.47 -2.02 -20.91
C CYS A 219 24.66 -1.22 -21.43
N LEU A 220 25.79 -1.86 -21.75
CA LEU A 220 26.95 -1.21 -22.39
C LEU A 220 26.67 -0.85 -23.86
N GLU A 221 26.05 -1.74 -24.64
CA GLU A 221 25.71 -1.53 -26.06
C GLU A 221 24.80 -0.31 -26.26
N GLY A 222 23.68 -0.26 -25.54
CA GLY A 222 22.69 0.80 -25.67
C GLY A 222 22.08 0.96 -27.09
N PRO A 223 21.17 1.92 -27.28
CA PRO A 223 20.72 2.32 -28.63
C PRO A 223 21.80 3.13 -29.35
N ALA A 224 21.74 3.19 -30.69
CA ALA A 224 22.73 3.88 -31.54
C ALA A 224 23.05 5.35 -31.18
N LYS A 225 22.18 6.05 -30.46
CA LYS A 225 22.39 7.45 -30.02
C LYS A 225 22.95 7.56 -28.60
N ALA A 226 23.08 6.44 -27.89
CA ALA A 226 23.61 6.43 -26.54
C ALA A 226 25.12 6.31 -26.55
N GLU A 227 25.75 6.98 -25.61
CA GLU A 227 27.17 6.81 -25.29
C GLU A 227 27.22 6.47 -23.80
N VAL A 228 27.61 5.24 -23.49
CA VAL A 228 27.67 4.73 -22.11
C VAL A 228 29.10 4.92 -21.60
N GLU A 229 29.25 5.63 -20.49
CA GLU A 229 30.57 5.94 -19.92
C GLU A 229 30.94 4.96 -18.81
N GLN A 230 30.00 4.70 -17.88
CA GLN A 230 30.23 3.82 -16.74
C GLN A 230 28.96 3.07 -16.38
N ILE A 231 29.13 1.85 -15.87
CA ILE A 231 28.06 1.05 -15.27
C ILE A 231 28.49 0.61 -13.87
N THR A 232 27.68 0.96 -12.87
CA THR A 232 27.77 0.36 -11.53
C THR A 232 26.76 -0.78 -11.43
N GLU A 233 27.15 -1.88 -10.80
CA GLU A 233 26.37 -3.11 -10.69
C GLU A 233 26.23 -3.52 -9.23
N GLU A 234 25.03 -3.91 -8.84
CA GLU A 234 24.67 -4.38 -7.50
C GLU A 234 23.74 -5.60 -7.62
N GLU A 235 23.86 -6.55 -6.69
CA GLU A 235 22.85 -7.60 -6.53
C GLU A 235 21.52 -7.01 -6.10
N TRP A 236 20.42 -7.63 -6.52
CA TRP A 236 19.07 -7.17 -6.23
C TRP A 236 18.18 -8.32 -5.77
N ASP A 237 17.81 -8.27 -4.50
CA ASP A 237 16.97 -9.24 -3.79
C ASP A 237 15.53 -8.75 -3.56
N LYS A 238 15.24 -7.47 -3.84
CA LYS A 238 13.92 -6.89 -3.56
C LYS A 238 12.85 -7.34 -4.57
N PRO A 239 11.56 -7.33 -4.19
CA PRO A 239 10.49 -7.72 -5.08
C PRO A 239 10.43 -6.95 -6.40
N ILE A 240 10.20 -7.67 -7.51
CA ILE A 240 10.13 -7.14 -8.87
C ILE A 240 8.76 -7.44 -9.47
N LYS A 241 8.14 -6.44 -10.08
CA LYS A 241 6.89 -6.67 -10.79
C LYS A 241 7.15 -7.47 -12.06
N MET A 242 6.35 -8.50 -12.32
CA MET A 242 6.39 -9.31 -13.53
C MET A 242 6.29 -8.45 -14.80
N GLY A 243 7.05 -8.88 -15.80
CA GLY A 243 7.30 -8.14 -17.03
C GLY A 243 8.36 -7.04 -16.86
N PHE A 244 8.61 -6.30 -17.93
CA PHE A 244 9.56 -5.18 -17.91
C PHE A 244 8.85 -3.86 -18.21
N TYR A 245 9.00 -2.87 -17.34
CA TYR A 245 8.29 -1.59 -17.48
C TYR A 245 9.21 -0.38 -17.34
N MET A 246 8.83 0.72 -17.98
CA MET A 246 9.52 1.98 -17.76
C MET A 246 8.92 2.64 -16.53
N LYS A 247 9.69 2.76 -15.46
CA LYS A 247 9.26 3.48 -14.26
C LYS A 247 9.33 4.95 -14.60
N SER A 248 8.16 5.57 -14.63
CA SER A 248 8.06 6.98 -14.89
C SER A 248 8.56 7.75 -13.68
N SER A 249 9.26 8.85 -13.93
CA SER A 249 9.62 9.85 -12.91
C SER A 249 8.36 10.64 -12.55
N HIS A 250 7.38 10.02 -11.91
CA HIS A 250 6.13 10.70 -11.57
C HIS A 250 6.27 11.47 -10.26
N THR A 251 6.04 12.79 -10.32
CA THR A 251 5.38 13.48 -9.20
C THR A 251 4.52 14.67 -9.64
N LYS A 252 4.92 15.50 -10.62
CA LYS A 252 4.19 16.78 -10.86
C LYS A 252 3.09 16.80 -11.93
N LYS A 253 3.19 16.03 -13.04
CA LYS A 253 2.26 16.20 -14.19
C LYS A 253 0.85 15.64 -13.97
N LYS A 254 0.70 14.49 -13.30
CA LYS A 254 -0.61 13.83 -13.12
C LYS A 254 -1.50 14.59 -12.14
N VAL A 255 -0.94 15.09 -11.04
CA VAL A 255 -1.66 15.91 -10.03
C VAL A 255 -2.13 17.23 -10.65
N LYS A 256 -1.32 17.88 -11.48
CA LYS A 256 -1.69 19.11 -12.20
C LYS A 256 -2.91 18.93 -13.11
N ASN A 257 -3.01 17.80 -13.81
CA ASN A 257 -4.13 17.53 -14.69
C ASN A 257 -5.43 17.29 -13.92
N VAL A 258 -5.36 16.55 -12.80
CA VAL A 258 -6.52 16.31 -11.92
C VAL A 258 -7.05 17.61 -11.32
N HIS A 259 -6.18 18.52 -10.87
CA HIS A 259 -6.61 19.84 -10.37
C HIS A 259 -7.28 20.68 -11.47
N LYS A 260 -6.71 20.66 -12.68
CA LYS A 260 -7.26 21.42 -13.82
C LYS A 260 -8.65 20.91 -14.24
N GLU A 261 -8.88 19.61 -14.11
CA GLU A 261 -10.16 18.96 -14.38
C GLU A 261 -11.17 19.26 -13.26
N TYR A 262 -10.74 19.20 -12.00
CA TYR A 262 -11.55 19.62 -10.84
C TYR A 262 -12.01 21.08 -10.96
N ASP A 263 -11.10 22.01 -11.27
CA ASP A 263 -11.42 23.43 -11.45
C ASP A 263 -12.42 23.67 -12.59
N ARG A 264 -12.33 22.86 -13.67
CA ARG A 264 -13.25 22.94 -14.80
C ARG A 264 -14.65 22.47 -14.41
N VAL A 265 -14.75 21.33 -13.72
CA VAL A 265 -16.02 20.79 -13.23
C VAL A 265 -16.65 21.74 -12.22
N LEU A 266 -15.86 22.36 -11.32
CA LEU A 266 -16.35 23.34 -10.36
C LEU A 266 -16.93 24.59 -11.05
N LYS A 267 -16.28 25.07 -12.10
CA LYS A 267 -16.77 26.18 -12.92
C LYS A 267 -18.09 25.84 -13.62
N GLU A 268 -18.20 24.66 -14.22
CA GLU A 268 -19.45 24.20 -14.85
C GLU A 268 -20.56 24.03 -13.82
N TYR A 269 -20.28 23.43 -12.67
CA TYR A 269 -21.23 23.27 -11.57
C TYR A 269 -21.76 24.62 -11.08
N ASN A 270 -20.88 25.60 -10.85
CA ASN A 270 -21.28 26.94 -10.41
C ASN A 270 -22.09 27.69 -11.50
N LYS A 271 -21.74 27.51 -12.78
CA LYS A 271 -22.50 28.06 -13.91
C LYS A 271 -23.91 27.48 -13.98
N ILE A 272 -24.05 26.18 -13.75
CA ILE A 272 -25.35 25.50 -13.70
C ILE A 272 -26.16 25.99 -12.48
N LYS A 273 -25.55 26.04 -11.29
CA LYS A 273 -26.21 26.48 -10.05
C LYS A 273 -26.72 27.93 -10.11
N ASN A 274 -25.96 28.81 -10.76
CA ASN A 274 -26.32 30.23 -10.90
C ASN A 274 -27.19 30.52 -12.15
N SER A 275 -27.48 29.51 -12.97
CA SER A 275 -28.35 29.67 -14.13
C SER A 275 -29.81 29.89 -13.69
N LYS A 276 -30.41 30.99 -14.15
CA LYS A 276 -31.83 31.31 -13.92
C LYS A 276 -32.75 30.21 -14.47
N ALA A 277 -32.41 29.61 -15.62
CA ALA A 277 -33.15 28.51 -16.21
C ALA A 277 -33.06 27.21 -15.38
N TRP A 278 -31.91 26.94 -14.78
CA TRP A 278 -31.75 25.78 -13.89
C TRP A 278 -32.59 25.96 -12.62
N ARG A 279 -32.58 27.15 -12.00
CA ARG A 279 -33.43 27.42 -10.83
C ARG A 279 -34.91 27.37 -11.16
N ALA A 280 -35.33 27.91 -12.30
CA ALA A 280 -36.73 27.90 -12.74
C ALA A 280 -37.27 26.48 -13.02
N THR A 281 -36.43 25.58 -13.54
CA THR A 281 -36.81 24.19 -13.83
C THR A 281 -36.69 23.25 -12.63
N TYR A 282 -36.26 23.74 -11.45
CA TYR A 282 -36.09 22.92 -10.25
C TYR A 282 -37.39 22.19 -9.81
N PRO A 283 -38.58 22.83 -9.76
CA PRO A 283 -39.80 22.16 -9.30
C PRO A 283 -40.18 20.98 -10.18
N VAL A 284 -40.05 21.15 -11.51
CA VAL A 284 -40.33 20.10 -12.51
C VAL A 284 -39.32 18.94 -12.41
N ARG A 285 -38.07 19.24 -12.10
CA ARG A 285 -37.03 18.19 -11.98
C ARG A 285 -37.16 17.42 -10.67
N ALA A 286 -37.52 18.10 -9.58
CA ALA A 286 -37.81 17.44 -8.30
C ALA A 286 -39.00 16.47 -8.42
N THR A 287 -40.08 16.87 -9.10
CA THR A 287 -41.23 15.98 -9.34
C THR A 287 -40.89 14.82 -10.27
N LEU A 288 -40.15 15.07 -11.35
CA LEU A 288 -39.67 14.00 -12.25
C LEU A 288 -38.73 13.00 -11.55
N ASP A 289 -37.88 13.45 -10.63
CA ASP A 289 -37.00 12.56 -9.86
C ASP A 289 -37.78 11.69 -8.87
N VAL A 290 -38.85 12.22 -8.26
CA VAL A 290 -39.78 11.45 -7.42
C VAL A 290 -40.50 10.40 -8.27
N ILE A 291 -41.03 10.78 -9.43
CA ILE A 291 -41.69 9.87 -10.38
C ILE A 291 -40.72 8.78 -10.85
N LYS A 292 -39.47 9.13 -11.19
CA LYS A 292 -38.43 8.14 -11.56
C LYS A 292 -38.12 7.16 -10.43
N ARG A 293 -38.13 7.59 -9.16
CA ARG A 293 -37.92 6.70 -8.01
C ARG A 293 -39.10 5.76 -7.77
N ILE A 294 -40.32 6.19 -8.11
CA ILE A 294 -41.53 5.36 -8.01
C ILE A 294 -41.58 4.33 -9.16
N ILE A 295 -41.18 4.70 -10.37
CA ILE A 295 -41.18 3.81 -11.56
C ILE A 295 -40.02 2.80 -11.54
N LYS A 296 -38.95 3.05 -10.75
CA LYS A 296 -37.81 2.13 -10.58
C LYS A 296 -37.92 1.17 -9.38
N ARG A 297 -39.03 1.18 -8.65
CA ARG A 297 -39.42 0.10 -7.71
C ARG A 297 -40.34 -0.86 -8.44
#